data_AF-A0A4Y9ZS12-F1
#
_entry.id   AF-A0A4Y9ZS12-F1
#
_cell.length_a   1.000
_cell.length_b   1.000
_cell.length_c   1.000
_cell.angle_alpha   90.00
_cell.angle_beta   90.00
_cell.angle_gamma   90.00
#
_symmetry.space_group_name_H-M   'P 1'
#
loop_
_entity.id
_entity.type
_entity.pdbx_description
1 polymer ?
#
loop_
_entity_poly.entity_id
_entity_poly.type
_entity_poly.pdbx_seq_one_letter_code
_entity_poly.pdbx_strand_id
1 'polypeptide(L)' 'MLPSIEQLSKKKGFIMAQISLAWMLSRDVVSAPIIGSTSLERLHDLVGVIDMKLSEDEIK' A
#
# COMPACT_ATOMS: atom_id res chain seq x y z
N MET A 1 11.13 1.40 -7.83
CA MET A 1 9.81 0.85 -7.45
C MET A 1 9.93 -0.08 -6.24
N LEU A 2 10.52 -1.28 -6.32
CA LEU A 2 10.72 -2.15 -5.14
C LEU A 2 11.60 -1.57 -3.99
N PRO A 3 12.77 -0.95 -4.25
CA PRO A 3 13.63 -0.47 -3.16
C PRO A 3 13.03 0.73 -2.40
N SER A 4 12.26 1.58 -3.08
CA SER A 4 11.56 2.72 -2.45
C SER A 4 10.46 2.23 -1.48
N ILE A 5 9.69 1.23 -1.91
CA ILE A 5 8.64 0.61 -1.08
C ILE A 5 9.26 -0.09 0.14
N GLU A 6 10.45 -0.69 -0.01
CA GLU A 6 11.16 -1.36 1.10
C GLU A 6 11.65 -0.38 2.16
N GLN A 7 12.21 0.75 1.72
CA GLN A 7 12.60 1.82 2.64
C GLN A 7 11.39 2.44 3.34
N LEU A 8 10.27 2.64 2.63
CA LEU A 8 9.02 3.16 3.19
C LEU A 8 8.39 2.20 4.20
N SER A 9 8.35 0.90 3.87
CA SER A 9 7.92 -0.17 4.75
C SER A 9 8.74 -0.18 6.04
N LYS A 10 10.08 -0.11 5.93
CA LYS A 10 10.98 -0.04 7.11
C LYS A 10 10.81 1.25 7.91
N LYS A 11 10.57 2.39 7.26
CA LYS A 11 10.38 3.69 7.95
C LYS A 11 9.05 3.78 8.70
N LYS A 12 7.97 3.28 8.12
CA LYS A 12 6.62 3.39 8.69
C LYS A 12 6.15 2.15 9.45
N GLY A 13 6.88 1.04 9.36
CA GLY A 13 6.53 -0.22 10.02
C GLY A 13 5.38 -0.98 9.35
N PHE A 14 4.97 -0.58 8.14
CA PHE A 14 3.93 -1.28 7.37
C PHE A 14 4.53 -2.35 6.47
N ILE A 15 3.72 -3.34 6.07
CA ILE A 15 4.18 -4.36 5.12
C ILE A 15 4.29 -3.78 3.70
N MET A 16 5.14 -4.39 2.88
CA MET A 16 5.36 -3.99 1.48
C MET A 16 4.07 -3.92 0.66
N ALA A 17 3.17 -4.88 0.87
CA ALA A 17 1.92 -4.97 0.13
C ALA A 17 0.97 -3.81 0.44
N GLN A 18 0.93 -3.38 1.70
CA GLN A 18 0.18 -2.21 2.17
C GLN A 18 0.68 -0.93 1.51
N ILE A 19 1.99 -0.67 1.52
CA ILE A 19 2.58 0.51 0.87
C ILE A 19 2.30 0.51 -0.64
N SER A 20 2.38 -0.66 -1.28
CA SER A 20 2.08 -0.81 -2.70
C SER A 20 0.62 -0.46 -3.03
N LEU A 21 -0.31 -0.87 -2.16
CA LEU A 21 -1.74 -0.56 -2.26
C LEU A 21 -2.03 0.93 -2.09
N ALA A 22 -1.43 1.56 -1.08
CA ALA A 22 -1.55 2.99 -0.86
C ALA A 22 -0.97 3.81 -2.03
N TRP A 23 0.12 3.34 -2.64
CA TRP A 23 0.70 3.97 -3.84
C TRP A 23 -0.20 3.82 -5.07
N MET A 24 -0.89 2.69 -5.21
CA MET A 24 -1.82 2.47 -6.30
C MET A 24 -3.07 3.34 -6.13
N LEU A 25 -3.58 3.48 -4.90
CA LEU A 25 -4.71 4.34 -4.54
C LEU A 25 -4.40 5.84 -4.62
N SER A 26 -3.13 6.25 -4.51
CA SER A 26 -2.75 7.65 -4.64
C SER A 26 -2.78 8.16 -6.09
N ARG A 27 -2.92 7.25 -7.06
CA ARG A 27 -3.04 7.60 -8.47
C ARG A 27 -4.51 7.89 -8.80
N ASP A 28 -4.78 9.10 -9.28
CA ASP A 28 -6.12 9.58 -9.64
C ASP A 28 -6.86 8.66 -10.64
N VAL A 29 -6.11 7.96 -11.50
CA VAL A 29 -6.65 7.02 -12.49
C VAL A 29 -7.15 5.70 -11.89
N VAL A 30 -6.90 5.43 -10.61
CA VAL A 30 -7.28 4.18 -9.94
C VAL A 30 -8.44 4.44 -8.98
N SER A 31 -9.66 4.05 -9.39
CA SER A 31 -10.84 4.18 -8.52
C SER A 31 -10.86 3.15 -7.39
N ALA A 32 -10.51 1.89 -7.68
CA ALA A 32 -10.44 0.82 -6.69
C ALA A 32 -9.49 -0.30 -7.13
N PRO A 33 -8.51 -0.70 -6.31
CA PRO A 33 -7.62 -1.82 -6.58
C PRO A 33 -8.34 -3.16 -6.34
N ILE A 34 -8.09 -4.15 -7.20
CA ILE A 34 -8.58 -5.52 -7.01
C ILE A 34 -7.53 -6.30 -6.23
N ILE A 35 -7.91 -6.86 -5.08
CA ILE A 35 -7.00 -7.54 -4.15
C ILE A 35 -7.45 -9.00 -4.00
N GLY A 36 -6.55 -9.92 -4.33
CA GLY A 36 -6.74 -11.36 -4.08
C GLY A 36 -5.94 -11.79 -2.85
N SER A 37 -6.60 -12.44 -1.90
CA SER A 37 -5.95 -13.01 -0.71
C SER A 37 -6.26 -14.50 -0.60
N THR A 38 -5.26 -15.29 -0.21
CA THR A 38 -5.41 -16.72 0.11
C THR A 38 -5.78 -16.97 1.57
N SER A 39 -5.85 -15.93 2.40
CA SER A 39 -6.14 -16.04 3.84
C SER A 39 -6.91 -14.83 4.34
N LEU A 40 -7.90 -15.04 5.21
CA LEU A 40 -8.72 -13.94 5.73
C LEU A 40 -7.87 -12.91 6.51
N GLU A 41 -6.90 -13.38 7.29
CA GLU A 41 -5.96 -12.53 8.05
C GLU A 41 -5.20 -11.57 7.13
N ARG A 42 -4.62 -12.09 6.03
CA ARG A 42 -3.94 -11.25 5.02
C ARG A 42 -4.88 -10.25 4.37
N LEU A 43 -6.15 -10.60 4.18
CA LEU A 43 -7.13 -9.68 3.62
C LEU A 43 -7.40 -8.52 4.60
N HIS A 44 -7.56 -8.82 5.89
CA HIS A 44 -7.72 -7.79 6.92
C HIS A 44 -6.50 -6.87 7.03
N ASP A 45 -5.29 -7.43 6.99
CA ASP A 45 -4.05 -6.64 6.99
C ASP A 45 -3.99 -5.69 5.79
N LEU A 46 -4.37 -6.15 4.59
CA LEU A 46 -4.34 -5.33 3.37
C LEU A 46 -5.42 -4.23 3.37
N VAL A 47 -6.60 -4.54 3.89
CA VAL A 47 -7.75 -3.61 3.98
C VAL A 47 -7.51 -2.52 5.03
N GLY A 48 -6.78 -2.82 6.11
CA GLY A 48 -6.48 -1.85 7.18
C GLY A 48 -5.65 -0.64 6.74
N VAL A 49 -5.13 -0.62 5.51
CA VAL A 49 -4.32 0.46 4.95
C VAL A 49 -5.05 1.34 3.95
N ILE A 50 -6.33 1.08 3.68
CA ILE A 50 -7.14 1.91 2.76
C ILE A 50 -7.20 3.38 3.23
N ASP A 51 -7.12 3.63 4.54
CA ASP A 51 -7.10 4.99 5.10
C ASP A 51 -5.71 5.66 5.11
N MET A 52 -4.67 4.94 4.68
CA MET A 52 -3.30 5.45 4.68
C MET A 52 -3.03 6.31 3.45
N LYS A 53 -2.79 7.60 3.65
CA LYS A 53 -2.34 8.51 2.60
C LYS A 53 -0.81 8.57 2.58
N LEU A 54 -0.23 8.27 1.43
CA LEU A 54 1.18 8.56 1.15
C LEU A 54 1.32 10.02 0.73
N SER A 55 2.37 10.69 1.19
CA SER A 55 2.67 12.06 0.73
C SER A 55 3.25 12.04 -0.68
N GLU A 56 3.15 13.15 -1.42
CA GLU A 56 3.66 13.25 -2.80
C GLU A 56 5.16 12.91 -2.93
N ASP A 57 5.96 13.22 -1.91
CA ASP A 57 7.38 12.83 -1.83
C ASP A 57 7.61 11.31 -1.73
N GLU A 58 6.62 10.56 -1.21
CA GLU A 58 6.68 9.10 -1.07
C GLU A 58 6.15 8.38 -2.32
N ILE A 59 5.42 9.10 -3.18
CA ILE A 59 4.82 8.59 -4.42
C ILE A 59 5.79 8.71 -5.61
N LYS A 60 6.78 9.62 -5.52
CA LYS A 60 7.78 9.93 -6.55
C LYS A 60 8.85 8.85 -6.75
#